data_AF-L8JA16-F1
#
_entry.id   AF-L8JA16-F1
#
_cell.length_a   1.000
_cell.length_b   1.000
_cell.length_c   1.000
_cell.angle_alpha   90.00
_cell.angle_beta   90.00
_cell.angle_gamma   90.00
#
_symmetry.space_group_name_H-M   'P 1'
#
loop_
_entity.id
_entity.type
_entity.pdbx_description
1 polymer ?
#
loop_
_entity_poly.entity_id
_entity_poly.type
_entity_poly.pdbx_seq_one_letter_code
_entity_poly.pdbx_strand_id
1 'polypeptide(L)'
;MKNNYNHSDIKRAAFYLFYDKDGVVDDYIIYKLTELKKSVETIFFISNSELSTLGREKLKSVVDTIYCRENVGFDVWGYKEALSKFGKEKLLDYDEIILLNYTFFGPIFPFEEMFSWSESNDFDFWGISDHKEVNPNPFTGKGVLPRHIQSHFIAIRKELFSSLDFDEYWSSMPMIKSYNDSVLNHESRFTEYFSSRGYTYGVYCNSDDYDSQYPTFFNIDKTLEHKSPILKRRLFFHDPLCLDRFCVDLHKAVEIVKQQSNYDVNLIWNNISRTTQPRNLLTNAELIKVFPDESDKELQIKSKLAVIAHLSDLEEIETLNRYLNNIPTAFDLFITTFDNKNKELILDKISGLAANLEIRVVPYIQDSSMSSLVVACKDVVLDGGYDLICRIHTDSIETKDFNVNRQFKEHMLDNLLATKGYVTNIINFITMDPCVGVAAPIMLHSGDLNIGHTWKKDIEAIKHYAKALGIKVPFDEKTPYAANGAMFWFKPQALKRIFEYDWKWEDFESDDFEKDCTLSKAIEVLVHYCSHNDGYIAYAVSTERSIERAYVRLLYKYQLVMSELSDCDAYGQLNHLKLLKARTQDLESQINEIRDSTSWKLTLPVRKLKQVLQSIKSHF
;
A
#
# COMPACT_ATOMS: atom_id res chain seq x y z
N MET A 1 25.01 -49.55 7.49
CA MET A 1 25.14 -49.47 6.02
C MET A 1 24.41 -48.21 5.61
N LYS A 2 25.15 -47.19 5.15
CA LYS A 2 24.57 -45.92 4.69
C LYS A 2 23.97 -46.16 3.31
N ASN A 3 22.66 -45.99 3.18
CA ASN A 3 22.00 -46.03 1.88
C ASN A 3 22.43 -44.78 1.10
N ASN A 4 23.09 -45.00 -0.04
CA ASN A 4 23.28 -43.98 -1.05
C ASN A 4 21.89 -43.67 -1.65
N TYR A 5 21.26 -42.59 -1.18
CA TYR A 5 20.13 -42.00 -1.88
C TYR A 5 20.68 -41.32 -3.15
N ASN A 6 20.22 -41.75 -4.32
CA ASN A 6 20.30 -40.93 -5.52
C ASN A 6 19.43 -39.70 -5.26
N HIS A 7 20.04 -38.53 -5.14
CA HIS A 7 19.41 -37.24 -4.81
C HIS A 7 18.52 -36.67 -5.94
N SER A 8 17.82 -37.51 -6.73
CA SER A 8 17.07 -37.06 -7.92
C SER A 8 15.56 -37.24 -7.88
N ASP A 9 14.95 -37.75 -6.80
CA ASP A 9 13.48 -37.94 -6.74
C ASP A 9 12.93 -37.86 -5.30
N ILE A 10 13.11 -36.74 -4.58
CA ILE A 10 12.34 -36.51 -3.33
C ILE A 10 10.91 -36.17 -3.73
N LYS A 11 9.95 -37.02 -3.35
CA LYS A 11 8.54 -36.78 -3.63
C LYS A 11 7.91 -35.87 -2.58
N ARG A 12 7.41 -34.70 -3.00
CA ARG A 12 6.91 -33.61 -2.14
C ARG A 12 5.41 -33.33 -2.30
N ALA A 13 4.75 -33.08 -1.17
CA ALA A 13 3.39 -32.51 -1.13
C ALA A 13 3.39 -31.13 -0.47
N ALA A 14 2.89 -30.12 -1.17
CA ALA A 14 2.76 -28.76 -0.67
C ALA A 14 1.33 -28.47 -0.22
N PHE A 15 1.19 -27.90 0.98
CA PHE A 15 -0.05 -27.39 1.56
C PHE A 15 0.01 -25.86 1.53
N TYR A 16 -0.56 -25.27 0.49
CA TYR A 16 -0.47 -23.84 0.24
C TYR A 16 -1.64 -23.10 0.87
N LEU A 17 -1.38 -22.20 1.80
CA LEU A 17 -2.41 -21.42 2.45
C LEU A 17 -2.56 -20.01 1.86
N PHE A 18 -3.80 -19.64 1.60
CA PHE A 18 -4.19 -18.41 0.94
C PHE A 18 -5.34 -17.70 1.68
N TYR A 19 -5.27 -16.36 1.70
CA TYR A 19 -6.38 -15.51 2.13
C TYR A 19 -6.37 -14.20 1.32
N ASP A 20 -7.52 -13.83 0.80
CA ASP A 20 -7.79 -12.50 0.27
C ASP A 20 -9.21 -12.09 0.64
N LYS A 21 -9.40 -10.86 1.13
CA LYS A 21 -10.71 -10.38 1.61
C LYS A 21 -11.79 -10.38 0.51
N ASP A 22 -11.37 -10.29 -0.75
CA ASP A 22 -12.23 -10.23 -1.94
C ASP A 22 -12.19 -11.54 -2.75
N GLY A 23 -11.49 -12.57 -2.27
CA GLY A 23 -11.33 -13.85 -2.97
C GLY A 23 -10.52 -13.76 -4.26
N VAL A 24 -9.73 -12.70 -4.44
CA VAL A 24 -8.95 -12.46 -5.65
C VAL A 24 -7.62 -13.20 -5.59
N VAL A 25 -7.41 -14.15 -6.49
CA VAL A 25 -6.12 -14.82 -6.68
C VAL A 25 -5.30 -14.02 -7.70
N ASP A 26 -4.37 -13.20 -7.20
CA ASP A 26 -3.48 -12.41 -8.05
C ASP A 26 -2.44 -13.28 -8.76
N ASP A 27 -1.90 -12.76 -9.85
CA ASP A 27 -1.01 -13.52 -10.74
C ASP A 27 0.33 -13.90 -10.11
N TYR A 28 0.80 -13.19 -9.08
CA TYR A 28 1.99 -13.61 -8.33
C TYR A 28 1.79 -14.95 -7.61
N ILE A 29 0.56 -15.28 -7.21
CA ILE A 29 0.23 -16.58 -6.62
C ILE A 29 0.36 -17.67 -7.69
N ILE A 30 -0.19 -17.41 -8.88
CA ILE A 30 -0.15 -18.37 -10.00
C ILE A 30 1.28 -18.60 -10.45
N TYR A 31 2.08 -17.54 -10.58
CA TYR A 31 3.50 -17.61 -10.84
C TYR A 31 4.22 -18.46 -9.77
N LYS A 32 4.02 -18.15 -8.48
CA LYS A 32 4.65 -18.89 -7.38
C LYS A 32 4.32 -20.38 -7.41
N LEU A 33 3.05 -20.73 -7.60
CA LEU A 33 2.58 -22.12 -7.60
C LEU A 33 3.09 -22.88 -8.83
N THR A 34 3.15 -22.22 -9.99
CA THR A 34 3.73 -22.79 -11.22
C THR A 34 5.20 -23.14 -11.01
N GLU A 35 5.98 -22.21 -10.45
CA GLU A 35 7.39 -22.45 -10.16
C GLU A 35 7.59 -23.50 -9.07
N LEU A 36 6.74 -23.52 -8.04
CA LEU A 36 6.77 -24.54 -6.98
C LEU A 36 6.50 -25.94 -7.53
N LYS A 37 5.56 -26.08 -8.49
CA LYS A 37 5.18 -27.36 -9.12
C LYS A 37 6.34 -28.05 -9.84
N LYS A 38 7.42 -27.34 -10.14
CA LYS A 38 8.66 -27.95 -10.68
C LYS A 38 9.41 -28.81 -9.66
N SER A 39 9.19 -28.58 -8.37
CA SER A 39 9.85 -29.28 -7.27
C SER A 39 8.88 -30.06 -6.38
N VAL A 40 7.56 -30.02 -6.67
CA VAL A 40 6.54 -30.73 -5.89
C VAL A 40 5.52 -31.44 -6.78
N GLU A 41 5.14 -32.66 -6.43
CA GLU A 41 4.22 -33.50 -7.19
C GLU A 41 2.77 -33.12 -6.92
N THR A 42 2.45 -32.66 -5.71
CA THR A 42 1.08 -32.32 -5.32
C THR A 42 1.02 -31.00 -4.57
N ILE A 43 0.05 -30.17 -4.93
CA ILE A 43 -0.29 -28.92 -4.28
C ILE A 43 -1.74 -29.00 -3.82
N PHE A 44 -1.92 -29.03 -2.50
CA PHE A 44 -3.20 -28.89 -1.83
C PHE A 44 -3.38 -27.43 -1.42
N PHE A 45 -4.22 -26.71 -2.17
CA PHE A 45 -4.49 -25.29 -1.97
C PHE A 45 -5.61 -25.08 -0.95
N ILE A 46 -5.32 -24.30 0.09
CA ILE A 46 -6.20 -24.01 1.22
C ILE A 46 -6.58 -22.53 1.14
N SER A 47 -7.85 -22.24 0.89
CA SER A 47 -8.36 -20.87 0.87
C SER A 47 -9.14 -20.60 2.16
N ASN A 48 -8.64 -19.68 2.98
CA ASN A 48 -9.36 -19.13 4.15
C ASN A 48 -10.36 -18.03 3.75
N SER A 49 -10.74 -17.97 2.48
CA SER A 49 -11.69 -17.01 1.92
C SER A 49 -12.49 -17.69 0.81
N GLU A 50 -13.72 -17.23 0.57
CA GLU A 50 -14.41 -17.60 -0.66
C GLU A 50 -13.60 -17.13 -1.86
N LEU A 51 -13.44 -17.98 -2.88
CA LEU A 51 -12.70 -17.64 -4.09
C LEU A 51 -13.64 -17.02 -5.11
N SER A 52 -13.19 -15.93 -5.73
CA SER A 52 -13.83 -15.41 -6.94
C SER A 52 -13.85 -16.47 -8.05
N THR A 53 -14.83 -16.40 -8.95
CA THR A 53 -14.94 -17.30 -10.10
C THR A 53 -13.65 -17.33 -10.92
N LEU A 54 -13.10 -16.14 -11.23
CA LEU A 54 -11.85 -16.01 -11.97
C LEU A 54 -10.66 -16.59 -11.20
N GLY A 55 -10.56 -16.30 -9.89
CA GLY A 55 -9.49 -16.86 -9.06
C GLY A 55 -9.50 -18.37 -9.01
N ARG A 56 -10.70 -18.97 -8.89
CA ARG A 56 -10.86 -20.43 -8.91
C ARG A 56 -10.47 -21.04 -10.26
N GLU A 57 -10.80 -20.40 -11.38
CA GLU A 57 -10.37 -20.87 -12.71
C GLU A 57 -8.86 -20.81 -12.88
N LYS A 58 -8.20 -19.71 -12.48
CA LYS A 58 -6.74 -19.58 -12.55
C LYS A 58 -6.00 -20.70 -11.80
N LEU A 59 -6.56 -21.15 -10.67
CA LEU A 59 -5.95 -22.20 -9.84
C LEU A 59 -5.99 -23.60 -10.47
N LYS A 60 -7.01 -23.91 -11.30
CA LYS A 60 -7.21 -25.28 -11.82
C LYS A 60 -6.02 -25.83 -12.60
N SER A 61 -5.23 -24.97 -13.22
CA SER A 61 -4.06 -25.37 -14.01
C SER A 61 -2.79 -25.56 -13.18
N VAL A 62 -2.77 -25.12 -11.91
CA VAL A 62 -1.54 -25.06 -11.10
C VAL A 62 -1.65 -25.80 -9.77
N VAL A 63 -2.83 -26.30 -9.38
CA VAL A 63 -3.04 -27.06 -8.13
C VAL A 63 -3.86 -28.32 -8.34
N ASP A 64 -3.67 -29.32 -7.48
CA ASP A 64 -4.34 -30.62 -7.57
C ASP A 64 -5.63 -30.66 -6.75
N THR A 65 -5.71 -29.84 -5.70
CA THR A 65 -6.91 -29.76 -4.85
C THR A 65 -7.11 -28.33 -4.36
N ILE A 66 -8.36 -27.87 -4.40
CA ILE A 66 -8.78 -26.58 -3.84
C ILE A 66 -9.74 -26.87 -2.68
N TYR A 67 -9.35 -26.48 -1.47
CA TYR A 67 -10.15 -26.57 -0.26
C TYR A 67 -10.44 -25.17 0.28
N CYS A 68 -11.69 -24.73 0.16
CA CYS A 68 -12.15 -23.47 0.74
C CYS A 68 -12.75 -23.71 2.12
N ARG A 69 -12.43 -22.82 3.06
CA ARG A 69 -12.92 -22.83 4.44
C ARG A 69 -13.10 -21.41 4.96
N GLU A 70 -13.84 -21.29 6.06
CA GLU A 70 -13.92 -20.03 6.80
C GLU A 70 -12.57 -19.66 7.43
N ASN A 71 -12.29 -18.36 7.58
CA ASN A 71 -11.07 -17.86 8.23
C ASN A 71 -11.10 -17.99 9.76
N VAL A 72 -11.48 -19.15 10.28
CA VAL A 72 -11.48 -19.45 11.73
C VAL A 72 -10.23 -20.26 12.05
N GLY A 73 -9.50 -19.90 13.11
CA GLY A 73 -8.23 -20.57 13.44
C GLY A 73 -7.06 -20.22 12.51
N PHE A 74 -7.26 -19.24 11.61
CA PHE A 74 -6.26 -18.68 10.70
C PHE A 74 -5.45 -19.75 9.95
N ASP A 75 -4.17 -19.48 9.71
CA ASP A 75 -3.29 -20.34 8.92
C ASP A 75 -3.11 -21.73 9.57
N VAL A 76 -2.91 -21.73 10.89
CA VAL A 76 -2.59 -22.94 11.67
C VAL A 76 -3.69 -23.99 11.56
N TRP A 77 -4.96 -23.59 11.71
CA TRP A 77 -6.08 -24.53 11.54
C TRP A 77 -6.35 -24.88 10.08
N GLY A 78 -6.00 -23.99 9.15
CA GLY A 78 -6.01 -24.32 7.72
C GLY A 78 -5.10 -25.51 7.42
N TYR A 79 -3.86 -25.49 7.91
CA TYR A 79 -2.94 -26.63 7.78
C TYR A 79 -3.45 -27.87 8.51
N LYS A 80 -3.91 -27.74 9.76
CA LYS A 80 -4.45 -28.87 10.55
C LYS A 80 -5.59 -29.59 9.83
N GLU A 81 -6.56 -28.86 9.30
CA GLU A 81 -7.69 -29.42 8.57
C GLU A 81 -7.26 -30.01 7.23
N ALA A 82 -6.34 -29.35 6.52
CA ALA A 82 -5.86 -29.83 5.24
C ALA A 82 -5.07 -31.14 5.37
N LEU A 83 -4.17 -31.26 6.35
CA LEU A 83 -3.46 -32.50 6.67
C LEU A 83 -4.43 -33.63 7.03
N SER A 84 -5.44 -33.33 7.84
CA SER A 84 -6.51 -34.28 8.19
C SER A 84 -7.30 -34.75 6.97
N LYS A 85 -7.67 -33.83 6.07
CA LYS A 85 -8.41 -34.13 4.83
C LYS A 85 -7.58 -34.86 3.78
N PHE A 86 -6.28 -34.54 3.69
CA PHE A 86 -5.36 -35.24 2.80
C PHE A 86 -5.21 -36.70 3.20
N GLY A 87 -5.22 -36.95 4.52
CA GLY A 87 -5.23 -38.28 5.11
C GLY A 87 -3.82 -38.81 5.38
N LYS A 88 -3.64 -39.44 6.56
CA LYS A 88 -2.34 -39.95 7.01
C LYS A 88 -1.77 -41.01 6.07
N GLU A 89 -2.59 -41.95 5.59
CA GLU A 89 -2.14 -42.99 4.68
C GLU A 89 -1.54 -42.42 3.40
N LYS A 90 -2.20 -41.40 2.82
CA LYS A 90 -1.72 -40.71 1.62
C LYS A 90 -0.48 -39.85 1.87
N LEU A 91 -0.33 -39.27 3.07
CA LEU A 91 0.90 -38.54 3.44
C LEU A 91 2.14 -39.43 3.40
N LEU A 92 1.99 -40.72 3.75
CA LEU A 92 3.10 -41.69 3.73
C LEU A 92 3.59 -42.04 2.32
N ASP A 93 2.87 -41.64 1.27
CA ASP A 93 3.31 -41.78 -0.13
C ASP A 93 4.35 -40.73 -0.54
N TYR A 94 4.68 -39.78 0.33
CA TYR A 94 5.64 -38.70 0.11
C TYR A 94 6.86 -38.88 1.02
N ASP A 95 7.93 -38.18 0.66
CA ASP A 95 9.19 -38.12 1.41
C ASP A 95 9.33 -36.80 2.18
N GLU A 96 8.69 -35.74 1.69
CA GLU A 96 8.68 -34.42 2.31
C GLU A 96 7.31 -33.74 2.13
N ILE A 97 6.85 -33.00 3.13
CA ILE A 97 5.69 -32.13 3.03
C ILE A 97 6.09 -30.69 3.27
N ILE A 98 5.43 -29.75 2.61
CA ILE A 98 5.71 -28.32 2.73
C ILE A 98 4.46 -27.60 3.21
N LEU A 99 4.56 -26.90 4.34
CA LEU A 99 3.56 -25.94 4.80
C LEU A 99 4.04 -24.55 4.37
N LEU A 100 3.29 -23.87 3.51
CA LEU A 100 3.67 -22.55 3.02
C LEU A 100 2.44 -21.66 2.79
N ASN A 101 2.63 -20.34 2.91
CA ASN A 101 1.54 -19.39 2.73
C ASN A 101 1.83 -18.29 1.70
N TYR A 102 0.80 -17.50 1.45
CA TYR A 102 0.79 -16.40 0.48
C TYR A 102 1.56 -15.14 0.91
N THR A 103 2.15 -15.08 2.11
CA THR A 103 2.63 -13.83 2.74
C THR A 103 3.97 -13.27 2.20
N PHE A 104 4.43 -13.75 1.06
CA PHE A 104 5.63 -13.28 0.37
C PHE A 104 5.47 -13.31 -1.15
N PHE A 105 6.23 -12.51 -1.87
CA PHE A 105 6.41 -12.60 -3.32
C PHE A 105 7.57 -13.53 -3.64
N GLY A 106 7.43 -14.30 -4.71
CA GLY A 106 8.47 -15.18 -5.20
C GLY A 106 7.92 -16.33 -6.03
N PRO A 107 8.79 -17.26 -6.46
CA PRO A 107 10.23 -17.22 -6.26
C PRO A 107 10.88 -16.03 -6.99
N ILE A 108 11.59 -15.18 -6.27
CA ILE A 108 12.40 -14.09 -6.84
C ILE A 108 13.57 -14.71 -7.62
N PHE A 109 14.26 -15.65 -6.99
CA PHE A 109 15.23 -16.55 -7.60
C PHE A 109 14.66 -17.97 -7.61
N PRO A 110 14.98 -18.81 -8.61
CA PRO A 110 14.40 -20.14 -8.77
C PRO A 110 14.46 -20.97 -7.48
N PHE A 111 13.36 -21.61 -7.11
CA PHE A 111 13.33 -22.47 -5.92
C PHE A 111 14.30 -23.67 -6.01
N GLU A 112 14.71 -24.05 -7.22
CA GLU A 112 15.66 -25.14 -7.46
C GLU A 112 16.96 -24.98 -6.66
N GLU A 113 17.49 -23.75 -6.52
CA GLU A 113 18.71 -23.50 -5.75
C GLU A 113 18.51 -23.83 -4.26
N MET A 114 17.37 -23.42 -3.70
CA MET A 114 17.01 -23.68 -2.30
C MET A 114 16.70 -25.17 -2.06
N PHE A 115 16.01 -25.85 -2.98
CA PHE A 115 15.74 -27.28 -2.86
C PHE A 115 17.03 -28.11 -3.02
N SER A 116 17.94 -27.73 -3.92
CA SER A 116 19.25 -28.38 -4.05
C SER A 116 20.09 -28.24 -2.78
N TRP A 117 20.03 -27.06 -2.13
CA TRP A 117 20.63 -26.86 -0.82
C TRP A 117 20.03 -27.79 0.22
N SER A 118 18.70 -27.92 0.30
CA SER A 118 18.08 -28.76 1.32
C SER A 118 18.38 -30.24 1.09
N GLU A 119 18.39 -30.71 -0.16
CA GLU A 119 18.74 -32.08 -0.54
C GLU A 119 20.17 -32.47 -0.20
N SER A 120 21.08 -31.50 -0.16
CA SER A 120 22.49 -31.69 0.22
C SER A 120 22.70 -31.75 1.73
N ASN A 121 21.65 -31.55 2.53
CA ASN A 121 21.70 -31.55 3.99
C ASN A 121 20.75 -32.57 4.61
N ASP A 122 21.15 -33.14 5.74
CA ASP A 122 20.36 -34.13 6.48
C ASP A 122 19.67 -33.45 7.67
N PHE A 123 18.46 -32.93 7.42
CA PHE A 123 17.61 -32.28 8.42
C PHE A 123 16.25 -32.99 8.48
N ASP A 124 15.64 -33.07 9.66
CA ASP A 124 14.28 -33.60 9.82
C ASP A 124 13.22 -32.60 9.33
N PHE A 125 13.51 -31.30 9.44
CA PHE A 125 12.69 -30.21 8.90
C PHE A 125 13.53 -28.97 8.60
N TRP A 126 13.08 -28.10 7.71
CA TRP A 126 13.83 -26.89 7.33
C TRP A 126 12.89 -25.78 6.86
N GLY A 127 13.43 -24.57 6.70
CA GLY A 127 12.67 -23.45 6.13
C GLY A 127 13.56 -22.42 5.43
N ILE A 128 12.92 -21.40 4.86
CA ILE A 128 13.64 -20.36 4.10
C ILE A 128 14.44 -19.47 5.03
N SER A 129 13.87 -19.09 6.16
CA SER A 129 14.51 -18.18 7.12
C SER A 129 14.06 -18.45 8.55
N ASP A 130 14.82 -17.93 9.50
CA ASP A 130 14.50 -17.93 10.92
C ASP A 130 14.41 -16.52 11.50
N HIS A 131 13.97 -16.51 12.75
CA HIS A 131 14.05 -15.39 13.67
C HIS A 131 14.99 -15.77 14.82
N LYS A 132 15.94 -14.90 15.20
CA LYS A 132 16.82 -15.10 16.36
C LYS A 132 16.04 -15.14 17.66
N GLU A 133 16.64 -15.72 18.69
CA GLU A 133 16.10 -15.65 20.05
C GLU A 133 15.98 -14.18 20.52
N VAL A 134 14.88 -13.85 21.20
CA VAL A 134 14.65 -12.51 21.77
C VAL A 134 14.29 -12.62 23.24
N ASN A 135 14.94 -11.78 24.06
CA ASN A 135 14.69 -11.68 25.50
C ASN A 135 14.64 -10.20 25.94
N PRO A 136 13.56 -9.74 26.58
CA PRO A 136 12.33 -10.49 26.87
C PRO A 136 11.50 -10.76 25.61
N ASN A 137 10.66 -11.80 25.66
CA ASN A 137 9.71 -12.11 24.60
C ASN A 137 8.84 -10.88 24.28
N PRO A 138 8.84 -10.37 23.03
CA PRO A 138 8.18 -9.10 22.69
C PRO A 138 6.65 -9.17 22.75
N PHE A 139 6.06 -10.37 22.73
CA PHE A 139 4.61 -10.56 22.76
C PHE A 139 4.06 -10.66 24.19
N THR A 140 4.84 -11.20 25.13
CA THR A 140 4.42 -11.41 26.52
C THR A 140 5.08 -10.44 27.50
N GLY A 141 6.16 -9.78 27.08
CA GLY A 141 7.02 -8.94 27.93
C GLY A 141 7.82 -9.72 28.97
N LYS A 142 7.78 -11.07 28.95
CA LYS A 142 8.41 -11.95 29.95
C LYS A 142 8.92 -13.24 29.32
N GLY A 143 10.02 -13.77 29.84
CA GLY A 143 10.63 -15.00 29.32
C GLY A 143 11.30 -14.78 27.97
N VAL A 144 11.56 -15.87 27.27
CA VAL A 144 12.31 -15.88 26.00
C VAL A 144 11.38 -16.20 24.85
N LEU A 145 11.54 -15.52 23.71
CA LEU A 145 11.03 -15.97 22.42
C LEU A 145 12.15 -16.81 21.79
N PRO A 146 12.03 -18.14 21.73
CA PRO A 146 13.10 -19.00 21.24
C PRO A 146 13.39 -18.71 19.76
N ARG A 147 14.61 -19.05 19.31
CA ARG A 147 14.95 -19.07 17.89
C ARG A 147 14.02 -20.03 17.16
N HIS A 148 13.50 -19.61 16.01
CA HIS A 148 12.54 -20.43 15.27
C HIS A 148 12.54 -20.17 13.77
N ILE A 149 12.30 -21.23 13.00
CA ILE A 149 11.96 -21.14 11.57
C ILE A 149 10.64 -20.40 11.42
N GLN A 150 10.57 -19.54 10.43
CA GLN A 150 9.36 -18.75 10.17
C GLN A 150 8.28 -19.54 9.45
N SER A 151 7.02 -19.34 9.87
CA SER A 151 5.86 -20.13 9.44
C SER A 151 5.44 -19.98 7.97
N HIS A 152 5.98 -19.00 7.24
CA HIS A 152 5.65 -18.76 5.83
C HIS A 152 6.13 -19.87 4.89
N PHE A 153 7.12 -20.66 5.30
CA PHE A 153 7.58 -21.86 4.59
C PHE A 153 8.32 -22.79 5.57
N ILE A 154 7.77 -23.98 5.78
CA ILE A 154 8.38 -25.06 6.56
C ILE A 154 8.23 -26.35 5.77
N ALA A 155 9.36 -26.97 5.42
CA ALA A 155 9.41 -28.30 4.84
C ALA A 155 9.75 -29.33 5.92
N ILE A 156 9.07 -30.47 5.89
CA ILE A 156 9.09 -31.48 6.96
C ILE A 156 9.29 -32.84 6.30
N ARG A 157 10.32 -33.58 6.69
CA ARG A 157 10.62 -34.89 6.12
C ARG A 157 9.85 -36.02 6.79
N LYS A 158 9.79 -37.15 6.11
CA LYS A 158 9.00 -38.33 6.48
C LYS A 158 9.21 -38.81 7.90
N GLU A 159 10.46 -38.90 8.35
CA GLU A 159 10.78 -39.33 9.71
C GLU A 159 10.07 -38.48 10.76
N LEU A 160 9.94 -37.16 10.52
CA LEU A 160 9.20 -36.27 11.41
C LEU A 160 7.69 -36.33 11.19
N PHE A 161 7.18 -36.15 9.97
CA PHE A 161 5.71 -36.05 9.79
C PHE A 161 4.97 -37.39 10.00
N SER A 162 5.69 -38.52 10.03
CA SER A 162 5.13 -39.83 10.37
C SER A 162 5.25 -40.19 11.86
N SER A 163 5.85 -39.31 12.67
CA SER A 163 6.10 -39.58 14.10
C SER A 163 4.89 -39.30 14.98
N LEU A 164 4.88 -39.92 16.18
CA LEU A 164 3.90 -39.64 17.21
C LEU A 164 3.97 -38.20 17.72
N ASP A 165 5.17 -37.58 17.71
CA ASP A 165 5.35 -36.19 18.14
C ASP A 165 4.63 -35.23 17.18
N PHE A 166 4.66 -35.52 15.87
CA PHE A 166 3.93 -34.71 14.88
C PHE A 166 2.41 -34.84 15.06
N ASP A 167 1.93 -36.05 15.31
CA ASP A 167 0.52 -36.30 15.63
C ASP A 167 0.07 -35.58 16.92
N GLU A 168 0.89 -35.64 17.97
CA GLU A 168 0.63 -34.95 19.23
C GLU A 168 0.62 -33.43 19.03
N TYR A 169 1.56 -32.88 18.26
CA TYR A 169 1.65 -31.46 17.96
C TYR A 169 0.33 -30.91 17.38
N TRP A 170 -0.20 -31.56 16.35
CA TRP A 170 -1.42 -31.11 15.68
C TRP A 170 -2.70 -31.44 16.46
N SER A 171 -2.77 -32.61 17.11
CA SER A 171 -3.94 -32.99 17.91
C SER A 171 -4.12 -32.07 19.13
N SER A 172 -3.02 -31.68 19.78
CA SER A 172 -3.02 -30.76 20.94
C SER A 172 -3.15 -29.28 20.58
N MET A 173 -3.11 -28.91 19.29
CA MET A 173 -3.16 -27.51 18.86
C MET A 173 -4.47 -26.82 19.28
N PRO A 174 -4.42 -25.77 20.13
CA PRO A 174 -5.61 -25.05 20.56
C PRO A 174 -6.24 -24.25 19.42
N MET A 175 -7.48 -23.80 19.62
CA MET A 175 -8.11 -22.87 18.70
C MET A 175 -7.34 -21.55 18.67
N ILE A 176 -6.90 -21.12 17.49
CA ILE A 176 -6.18 -19.87 17.30
C ILE A 176 -7.20 -18.73 17.12
N LYS A 177 -7.14 -17.71 17.99
CA LYS A 177 -8.11 -16.60 17.99
C LYS A 177 -7.50 -15.27 17.58
N SER A 178 -6.18 -15.19 17.48
CA SER A 178 -5.48 -13.96 17.12
C SER A 178 -4.17 -14.23 16.37
N TYR A 179 -3.61 -13.17 15.76
CA TYR A 179 -2.26 -13.20 15.21
C TYR A 179 -1.21 -13.58 16.27
N ASN A 180 -1.31 -13.01 17.48
CA ASN A 180 -0.40 -13.33 18.57
C ASN A 180 -0.52 -14.80 19.00
N ASP A 181 -1.73 -15.36 19.00
CA ASP A 181 -1.94 -16.78 19.28
C ASP A 181 -1.24 -17.64 18.22
N SER A 182 -1.33 -17.25 16.94
CA SER A 182 -0.65 -17.95 15.84
C SER A 182 0.86 -17.95 16.03
N VAL A 183 1.43 -16.81 16.42
CA VAL A 183 2.87 -16.70 16.67
C VAL A 183 3.27 -17.60 17.86
N LEU A 184 2.60 -17.43 19.00
CA LEU A 184 2.98 -18.10 20.25
C LEU A 184 2.71 -19.61 20.24
N ASN A 185 1.65 -20.08 19.59
CA ASN A 185 1.27 -21.49 19.58
C ASN A 185 1.82 -22.28 18.40
N HIS A 186 2.23 -21.61 17.32
CA HIS A 186 2.75 -22.26 16.12
C HIS A 186 4.13 -21.74 15.73
N GLU A 187 4.26 -20.51 15.26
CA GLU A 187 5.51 -20.00 14.66
C GLU A 187 6.72 -20.12 15.59
N SER A 188 6.63 -19.58 16.81
CA SER A 188 7.74 -19.64 17.77
C SER A 188 7.86 -20.99 18.47
N ARG A 189 6.78 -21.78 18.52
CA ARG A 189 6.74 -23.08 19.22
C ARG A 189 7.26 -24.23 18.35
N PHE A 190 7.01 -24.22 17.04
CA PHE A 190 7.24 -25.37 16.16
C PHE A 190 8.69 -25.87 16.23
N THR A 191 9.65 -24.97 16.05
CA THR A 191 11.08 -25.33 16.02
C THR A 191 11.55 -25.85 17.37
N GLU A 192 11.24 -25.15 18.47
CA GLU A 192 11.60 -25.56 19.82
C GLU A 192 10.95 -26.90 20.22
N TYR A 193 9.68 -27.11 19.86
CA TYR A 193 8.94 -28.33 20.20
C TYR A 193 9.61 -29.60 19.63
N PHE A 194 10.04 -29.56 18.37
CA PHE A 194 10.68 -30.71 17.72
C PHE A 194 12.17 -30.80 18.04
N SER A 195 12.91 -29.68 18.03
CA SER A 195 14.34 -29.72 18.38
C SER A 195 14.61 -30.20 19.81
N SER A 196 13.76 -29.84 20.78
CA SER A 196 13.86 -30.35 22.16
C SER A 196 13.60 -31.86 22.29
N ARG A 197 13.04 -32.50 21.25
CA ARG A 197 12.80 -33.95 21.15
C ARG A 197 13.86 -34.69 20.33
N GLY A 198 14.90 -33.99 19.89
CA GLY A 198 16.04 -34.57 19.18
C GLY A 198 15.99 -34.49 17.66
N TYR A 199 14.95 -33.89 17.07
CA TYR A 199 14.90 -33.63 15.63
C TYR A 199 15.82 -32.47 15.25
N THR A 200 16.50 -32.60 14.12
CA THR A 200 17.42 -31.60 13.56
C THR A 200 16.71 -30.67 12.58
N TYR A 201 17.19 -29.43 12.46
CA TYR A 201 16.63 -28.47 11.52
C TYR A 201 17.67 -27.59 10.84
N GLY A 202 17.29 -27.04 9.68
CA GLY A 202 18.12 -26.10 8.92
C GLY A 202 17.32 -24.91 8.40
N VAL A 203 18.04 -23.84 8.05
CA VAL A 203 17.49 -22.66 7.38
C VAL A 203 18.37 -22.18 6.24
N TYR A 204 17.75 -21.83 5.11
CA TYR A 204 18.46 -21.42 3.90
C TYR A 204 19.11 -20.03 4.06
N CYS A 205 18.33 -19.05 4.52
CA CYS A 205 18.79 -17.73 4.95
C CYS A 205 18.93 -17.72 6.47
N ASN A 206 20.12 -18.11 6.96
CA ASN A 206 20.41 -18.19 8.38
C ASN A 206 20.63 -16.79 8.98
N SER A 207 19.87 -16.45 10.02
CA SER A 207 20.00 -15.16 10.69
C SER A 207 21.37 -14.88 11.31
N ASP A 208 22.18 -15.89 11.61
CA ASP A 208 23.55 -15.70 12.12
C ASP A 208 24.48 -15.01 11.10
N ASP A 209 24.14 -15.07 9.81
CA ASP A 209 24.90 -14.43 8.72
C ASP A 209 24.59 -12.93 8.58
N TYR A 210 23.69 -12.39 9.41
CA TYR A 210 23.21 -11.01 9.33
C TYR A 210 23.21 -10.34 10.72
N ASP A 211 23.21 -9.01 10.72
CA ASP A 211 23.20 -8.18 11.93
C ASP A 211 21.80 -7.97 12.53
N SER A 212 20.75 -8.47 11.88
CA SER A 212 19.38 -8.46 12.41
C SER A 212 18.96 -9.77 13.08
N GLN A 213 17.93 -9.67 13.91
CA GLN A 213 17.18 -10.80 14.45
C GLN A 213 16.20 -11.41 13.44
N TYR A 214 15.81 -10.66 12.41
CA TYR A 214 14.88 -11.11 11.37
C TYR A 214 15.34 -10.58 10.00
N PRO A 215 16.35 -11.24 9.38
CA PRO A 215 17.02 -10.72 8.19
C PRO A 215 16.12 -10.55 6.97
N THR A 216 15.24 -11.53 6.70
CA THR A 216 14.29 -11.45 5.57
C THR A 216 13.21 -10.38 5.74
N PHE A 217 13.24 -9.62 6.84
CA PHE A 217 12.43 -8.42 7.05
C PHE A 217 13.30 -7.17 7.11
N PHE A 218 14.30 -7.12 8.00
CA PHE A 218 15.08 -5.91 8.26
C PHE A 218 16.33 -5.75 7.39
N ASN A 219 16.94 -6.85 6.93
CA ASN A 219 18.06 -6.84 5.98
C ASN A 219 17.62 -7.37 4.61
N ILE A 220 16.41 -7.02 4.17
CA ILE A 220 15.79 -7.62 2.99
C ILE A 220 16.65 -7.46 1.73
N ASP A 221 17.29 -6.31 1.54
CA ASP A 221 18.23 -6.03 0.46
C ASP A 221 19.40 -7.04 0.47
N LYS A 222 20.02 -7.27 1.64
CA LYS A 222 21.10 -8.24 1.81
C LYS A 222 20.68 -9.67 1.59
N THR A 223 19.49 -10.06 2.07
CA THR A 223 18.99 -11.41 1.81
C THR A 223 18.74 -11.64 0.32
N LEU A 224 18.28 -10.63 -0.42
CA LEU A 224 18.09 -10.71 -1.87
C LEU A 224 19.42 -10.71 -2.63
N GLU A 225 20.42 -9.91 -2.22
CA GLU A 225 21.80 -9.97 -2.74
C GLU A 225 22.38 -11.39 -2.58
N HIS A 226 22.04 -12.08 -1.48
CA HIS A 226 22.42 -13.48 -1.21
C HIS A 226 21.42 -14.51 -1.76
N LYS A 227 20.65 -14.15 -2.79
CA LYS A 227 19.75 -15.07 -3.53
C LYS A 227 18.59 -15.66 -2.72
N SER A 228 18.14 -15.00 -1.65
CA SER A 228 16.88 -15.37 -0.97
C SER A 228 15.72 -15.40 -1.98
N PRO A 229 14.95 -16.50 -2.10
CA PRO A 229 13.92 -16.63 -3.12
C PRO A 229 12.65 -15.82 -2.81
N ILE A 230 12.62 -15.05 -1.72
CA ILE A 230 11.41 -14.38 -1.25
C ILE A 230 11.62 -12.89 -0.99
N LEU A 231 10.57 -12.12 -1.28
CA LEU A 231 10.39 -10.75 -0.80
C LEU A 231 9.15 -10.70 0.09
N LYS A 232 9.29 -10.33 1.37
CA LYS A 232 8.17 -10.31 2.31
C LYS A 232 7.11 -9.29 1.87
N ARG A 233 5.88 -9.76 1.70
CA ARG A 233 4.73 -8.93 1.29
C ARG A 233 4.42 -7.86 2.33
N ARG A 234 4.65 -8.17 3.62
CA ARG A 234 4.34 -7.28 4.75
C ARG A 234 5.13 -5.97 4.73
N LEU A 235 6.31 -5.91 4.11
CA LEU A 235 7.11 -4.67 4.05
C LEU A 235 6.37 -3.53 3.36
N PHE A 236 5.49 -3.83 2.40
CA PHE A 236 4.74 -2.82 1.66
C PHE A 236 3.64 -2.15 2.50
N PHE A 237 3.14 -2.82 3.54
CA PHE A 237 2.02 -2.35 4.37
C PHE A 237 2.31 -2.39 5.87
N HIS A 238 3.59 -2.55 6.25
CA HIS A 238 3.99 -2.47 7.66
C HIS A 238 3.89 -1.03 8.17
N ASP A 239 3.98 -0.86 9.49
CA ASP A 239 4.05 0.46 10.10
C ASP A 239 5.30 1.19 9.57
N PRO A 240 5.15 2.31 8.84
CA PRO A 240 6.29 3.04 8.31
C PRO A 240 7.27 3.50 9.39
N LEU A 241 6.80 3.81 10.61
CA LEU A 241 7.68 4.21 11.71
C LEU A 241 8.57 3.06 12.19
N CYS A 242 8.10 1.82 12.08
CA CYS A 242 8.92 0.66 12.40
C CYS A 242 10.00 0.46 11.34
N LEU A 243 9.66 0.56 10.06
CA LEU A 243 10.64 0.43 8.97
C LEU A 243 11.69 1.54 9.01
N ASP A 244 11.28 2.78 9.25
CA ASP A 244 12.15 3.94 9.44
C ASP A 244 13.14 3.75 10.59
N ARG A 245 12.64 3.33 11.77
CA ARG A 245 13.48 3.06 12.95
C ARG A 245 14.60 2.06 12.69
N PHE A 246 14.35 1.08 11.81
CA PHE A 246 15.33 0.05 11.45
C PHE A 246 16.01 0.33 10.10
N CYS A 247 15.79 1.49 9.50
CA CYS A 247 16.32 1.90 8.19
C CYS A 247 16.11 0.85 7.10
N VAL A 248 14.93 0.21 7.07
CA VAL A 248 14.64 -0.84 6.09
C VAL A 248 14.41 -0.23 4.71
N ASP A 249 15.31 -0.52 3.78
CA ASP A 249 15.28 0.01 2.42
C ASP A 249 14.53 -0.94 1.46
N LEU A 250 13.20 -0.82 1.45
CA LEU A 250 12.35 -1.60 0.54
C LEU A 250 12.52 -1.17 -0.92
N HIS A 251 12.80 0.10 -1.19
CA HIS A 251 13.00 0.58 -2.56
C HIS A 251 14.21 -0.13 -3.20
N LYS A 252 15.34 -0.16 -2.51
CA LYS A 252 16.54 -0.89 -2.92
C LYS A 252 16.27 -2.39 -3.08
N ALA A 253 15.48 -3.00 -2.19
CA ALA A 253 15.09 -4.39 -2.34
C ALA A 253 14.35 -4.65 -3.66
N VAL A 254 13.40 -3.79 -4.04
CA VAL A 254 12.68 -3.89 -5.33
C VAL A 254 13.62 -3.65 -6.52
N GLU A 255 14.57 -2.70 -6.41
CA GLU A 255 15.58 -2.49 -7.44
C GLU A 255 16.50 -3.71 -7.62
N ILE A 256 16.90 -4.39 -6.53
CA ILE A 256 17.66 -5.65 -6.61
C ILE A 256 16.85 -6.71 -7.35
N VAL A 257 15.56 -6.86 -7.06
CA VAL A 257 14.68 -7.79 -7.79
C VAL A 257 14.70 -7.47 -9.29
N LYS A 258 14.52 -6.20 -9.65
CA LYS A 258 14.49 -5.73 -11.05
C LYS A 258 15.82 -5.94 -11.78
N GLN A 259 16.95 -5.77 -11.09
CA GLN A 259 18.28 -5.78 -11.70
C GLN A 259 18.94 -7.16 -11.71
N GLN A 260 18.62 -8.02 -10.73
CA GLN A 260 19.35 -9.27 -10.49
C GLN A 260 18.51 -10.53 -10.71
N SER A 261 17.21 -10.40 -10.98
CA SER A 261 16.30 -11.53 -11.21
C SER A 261 15.48 -11.38 -12.48
N ASN A 262 14.81 -12.45 -12.90
CA ASN A 262 13.83 -12.44 -14.00
C ASN A 262 12.39 -12.27 -13.50
N TYR A 263 12.20 -11.97 -12.20
CA TYR A 263 10.88 -11.83 -11.62
C TYR A 263 10.21 -10.55 -12.13
N ASP A 264 8.98 -10.68 -12.63
CA ASP A 264 8.19 -9.53 -13.08
C ASP A 264 7.70 -8.71 -11.87
N VAL A 265 8.31 -7.55 -11.64
CA VAL A 265 7.95 -6.65 -10.54
C VAL A 265 6.51 -6.14 -10.63
N ASN A 266 5.87 -6.18 -11.79
CA ASN A 266 4.46 -5.81 -11.92
C ASN A 266 3.53 -6.75 -11.14
N LEU A 267 3.95 -8.01 -10.94
CA LEU A 267 3.22 -8.96 -10.09
C LEU A 267 3.13 -8.50 -8.63
N ILE A 268 4.14 -7.76 -8.14
CA ILE A 268 4.13 -7.13 -6.81
C ILE A 268 3.13 -5.97 -6.82
N TRP A 269 3.28 -5.04 -7.77
CA TRP A 269 2.49 -3.81 -7.81
C TRP A 269 1.00 -4.08 -7.98
N ASN A 270 0.61 -5.02 -8.85
CA ASN A 270 -0.78 -5.42 -9.08
C ASN A 270 -1.47 -5.93 -7.80
N ASN A 271 -0.74 -6.60 -6.90
CA ASN A 271 -1.28 -7.02 -5.61
C ASN A 271 -1.29 -5.89 -4.59
N ILE A 272 -0.17 -5.18 -4.43
CA ILE A 272 0.02 -4.23 -3.36
C ILE A 272 -0.84 -2.98 -3.54
N SER A 273 -1.05 -2.52 -4.78
CA SER A 273 -1.87 -1.34 -5.08
C SER A 273 -3.29 -1.48 -4.53
N ARG A 274 -3.93 -2.63 -4.76
CA ARG A 274 -5.32 -2.87 -4.35
C ARG A 274 -5.47 -3.26 -2.88
N THR A 275 -4.42 -3.79 -2.25
CA THR A 275 -4.49 -4.39 -0.90
C THR A 275 -3.90 -3.51 0.21
N THR A 276 -3.30 -2.37 -0.11
CA THR A 276 -2.57 -1.52 0.84
C THR A 276 -3.13 -0.12 0.92
N GLN A 277 -3.08 0.48 2.11
CA GLN A 277 -3.37 1.90 2.31
C GLN A 277 -2.38 2.76 1.49
N PRO A 278 -2.84 3.62 0.56
CA PRO A 278 -1.96 4.37 -0.33
C PRO A 278 -0.88 5.19 0.39
N ARG A 279 -1.15 5.74 1.58
CA ARG A 279 -0.18 6.49 2.39
C ARG A 279 0.94 5.61 2.91
N ASN A 280 0.62 4.42 3.43
CA ASN A 280 1.64 3.48 3.90
C ASN A 280 2.49 3.00 2.72
N LEU A 281 1.84 2.71 1.59
CA LEU A 281 2.55 2.30 0.38
C LEU A 281 3.48 3.40 -0.14
N LEU A 282 3.01 4.65 -0.21
CA LEU A 282 3.82 5.82 -0.59
C LEU A 282 5.10 5.91 0.24
N THR A 283 4.98 5.77 1.57
CA THR A 283 6.13 5.89 2.47
C THR A 283 7.04 4.67 2.38
N ASN A 284 6.49 3.46 2.49
CA ASN A 284 7.28 2.23 2.55
C ASN A 284 8.01 1.93 1.24
N ALA A 285 7.37 2.19 0.09
CA ALA A 285 7.94 1.94 -1.23
C ALA A 285 8.57 3.19 -1.86
N GLU A 286 8.66 4.30 -1.12
CA GLU A 286 9.26 5.57 -1.56
C GLU A 286 8.69 6.07 -2.90
N LEU A 287 7.36 6.15 -3.00
CA LEU A 287 6.66 6.53 -4.25
C LEU A 287 6.66 8.06 -4.49
N ILE A 288 7.80 8.70 -4.22
CA ILE A 288 8.09 10.09 -4.54
C ILE A 288 9.17 10.13 -5.59
N LYS A 289 8.95 10.88 -6.68
CA LYS A 289 9.99 11.18 -7.68
C LYS A 289 10.31 12.66 -7.68
N VAL A 290 11.59 12.95 -7.52
CA VAL A 290 12.15 14.29 -7.66
C VAL A 290 12.87 14.34 -8.99
N PHE A 291 12.52 15.30 -9.84
CA PHE A 291 13.16 15.48 -11.14
C PHE A 291 13.87 16.84 -11.18
N PRO A 292 15.05 16.90 -11.84
CA PRO A 292 15.74 18.15 -12.11
C PRO A 292 15.02 18.98 -13.18
N ASP A 293 15.32 20.28 -13.21
CA ASP A 293 14.76 21.23 -14.18
C ASP A 293 15.26 20.98 -15.61
N GLU A 294 16.46 20.42 -15.76
CA GLU A 294 17.03 20.03 -17.05
C GLU A 294 16.83 18.53 -17.31
N SER A 295 16.90 18.11 -18.57
CA SER A 295 16.88 16.69 -18.93
C SER A 295 18.04 16.35 -19.83
N ASP A 296 18.83 15.35 -19.42
CA ASP A 296 19.87 14.74 -20.26
C ASP A 296 19.31 13.67 -21.21
N LYS A 297 18.00 13.39 -21.13
CA LYS A 297 17.33 12.38 -21.94
C LYS A 297 16.41 13.08 -22.93
N GLU A 298 16.48 12.67 -24.19
CA GLU A 298 15.48 13.06 -25.17
C GLU A 298 14.10 12.51 -24.77
N LEU A 299 13.06 13.23 -25.16
CA LEU A 299 11.68 12.82 -24.97
C LEU A 299 11.43 11.50 -25.73
N GLN A 300 11.22 10.42 -24.99
CA GLN A 300 11.05 9.07 -25.54
C GLN A 300 9.56 8.82 -25.83
N ILE A 301 8.99 9.48 -26.85
CA ILE A 301 7.52 9.49 -27.04
C ILE A 301 7.09 9.09 -28.45
N LYS A 302 6.09 8.20 -28.48
CA LYS A 302 5.03 8.12 -29.53
C LYS A 302 3.63 8.41 -28.96
N SER A 303 3.54 8.72 -27.67
CA SER A 303 2.31 8.93 -26.93
C SER A 303 1.53 10.16 -27.39
N LYS A 304 0.22 10.02 -27.55
CA LYS A 304 -0.71 11.12 -27.83
C LYS A 304 -1.07 11.85 -26.52
N LEU A 305 -0.75 13.14 -26.43
CA LEU A 305 -0.96 13.94 -25.22
C LEU A 305 -2.17 14.87 -25.32
N ALA A 306 -2.87 15.03 -24.21
CA ALA A 306 -3.82 16.12 -24.02
C ALA A 306 -3.56 16.89 -22.73
N VAL A 307 -4.00 18.15 -22.70
CA VAL A 307 -4.08 18.97 -21.51
C VAL A 307 -5.53 19.41 -21.31
N ILE A 308 -6.06 19.16 -20.11
CA ILE A 308 -7.38 19.63 -19.67
C ILE A 308 -7.16 20.73 -18.64
N ALA A 309 -7.37 21.97 -19.05
CA ALA A 309 -7.27 23.15 -18.21
C ALA A 309 -8.65 23.65 -17.76
N HIS A 310 -8.76 24.11 -16.52
CA HIS A 310 -9.92 24.89 -16.07
C HIS A 310 -9.47 26.31 -15.74
N LEU A 311 -10.03 27.28 -16.46
CA LEU A 311 -9.70 28.70 -16.32
C LEU A 311 -10.91 29.44 -15.77
N SER A 312 -10.93 29.58 -14.44
CA SER A 312 -11.98 30.28 -13.68
C SER A 312 -11.81 31.80 -13.69
N ASP A 313 -10.57 32.29 -13.84
CA ASP A 313 -10.21 33.71 -13.86
C ASP A 313 -9.32 34.01 -15.07
N LEU A 314 -9.74 34.97 -15.90
CA LEU A 314 -9.01 35.37 -17.11
C LEU A 314 -7.68 36.09 -16.81
N GLU A 315 -7.50 36.63 -15.61
CA GLU A 315 -6.22 37.27 -15.23
C GLU A 315 -5.06 36.27 -15.22
N GLU A 316 -5.35 34.98 -15.02
CA GLU A 316 -4.36 33.90 -14.92
C GLU A 316 -3.97 33.28 -16.27
N ILE A 317 -4.50 33.80 -17.38
CA ILE A 317 -4.27 33.22 -18.70
C ILE A 317 -2.79 33.28 -19.13
N GLU A 318 -2.07 34.34 -18.76
CA GLU A 318 -0.63 34.45 -19.05
C GLU A 318 0.18 33.46 -18.21
N THR A 319 -0.21 33.27 -16.95
CA THR A 319 0.38 32.24 -16.07
C THR A 319 0.20 30.86 -16.69
N LEU A 320 -1.04 30.53 -17.11
CA LEU A 320 -1.37 29.26 -17.76
C LEU A 320 -0.54 29.06 -19.04
N ASN A 321 -0.50 30.06 -19.93
CA ASN A 321 0.26 30.01 -21.17
C ASN A 321 1.76 29.76 -20.92
N ARG A 322 2.35 30.41 -19.91
CA ARG A 322 3.76 30.22 -19.54
C ARG A 322 4.07 28.76 -19.18
N TYR A 323 3.26 28.13 -18.35
CA TYR A 323 3.48 26.73 -17.95
C TYR A 323 3.21 25.74 -19.08
N LEU A 324 2.18 25.97 -19.90
CA LEU A 324 1.89 25.12 -21.05
C LEU A 324 3.01 25.13 -22.10
N ASN A 325 3.73 26.25 -22.26
CA ASN A 325 4.91 26.34 -23.14
C ASN A 325 6.09 25.45 -22.71
N ASN A 326 6.06 24.91 -21.49
CA ASN A 326 7.06 23.96 -21.01
C ASN A 326 6.79 22.52 -21.45
N ILE A 327 5.66 22.22 -22.10
CA ILE A 327 5.41 20.89 -22.64
C ILE A 327 6.28 20.70 -23.90
N PRO A 328 7.19 19.71 -23.92
CA PRO A 328 8.26 19.61 -24.93
C PRO A 328 7.84 18.95 -26.25
N THR A 329 6.53 18.79 -26.48
CA THR A 329 5.97 18.12 -27.67
C THR A 329 4.58 18.67 -27.99
N ALA A 330 4.04 18.32 -29.16
CA ALA A 330 2.67 18.65 -29.54
C ALA A 330 1.66 17.96 -28.61
N PHE A 331 0.60 18.70 -28.25
CA PHE A 331 -0.51 18.22 -27.43
C PHE A 331 -1.82 18.89 -27.87
N ASP A 332 -2.93 18.23 -27.58
CA ASP A 332 -4.27 18.82 -27.71
C ASP A 332 -4.66 19.53 -26.42
N LEU A 333 -5.29 20.70 -26.50
CA LEU A 333 -5.64 21.53 -25.35
C LEU A 333 -7.15 21.72 -25.26
N PHE A 334 -7.71 21.33 -24.13
CA PHE A 334 -9.11 21.51 -23.78
C PHE A 334 -9.21 22.47 -22.60
N ILE A 335 -9.90 23.60 -22.77
CA ILE A 335 -10.06 24.60 -21.72
C ILE A 335 -11.54 24.71 -21.35
N THR A 336 -11.86 24.62 -20.07
CA THR A 336 -13.19 24.92 -19.55
C THR A 336 -13.21 26.31 -18.91
N THR A 337 -14.29 27.07 -19.13
CA THR A 337 -14.53 28.40 -18.53
C THR A 337 -16.03 28.64 -18.35
N PHE A 338 -16.45 29.72 -17.68
CA PHE A 338 -17.85 29.92 -17.27
C PHE A 338 -18.76 30.61 -18.29
N ASP A 339 -18.21 31.35 -19.25
CA ASP A 339 -19.04 32.09 -20.20
C ASP A 339 -18.40 32.26 -21.59
N ASN A 340 -19.24 32.63 -22.57
CA ASN A 340 -18.83 32.81 -23.96
C ASN A 340 -17.90 34.01 -24.18
N LYS A 341 -17.97 35.04 -23.33
CA LYS A 341 -17.10 36.21 -23.43
C LYS A 341 -15.67 35.81 -23.06
N ASN A 342 -15.50 35.03 -22.00
CA ASN A 342 -14.21 34.46 -21.62
C ASN A 342 -13.68 33.55 -22.72
N LYS A 343 -14.53 32.71 -23.32
CA LYS A 343 -14.13 31.85 -24.45
C LYS A 343 -13.53 32.65 -25.61
N GLU A 344 -14.17 33.74 -26.04
CA GLU A 344 -13.63 34.59 -27.12
C GLU A 344 -12.28 35.21 -26.76
N LEU A 345 -12.12 35.70 -25.53
CA LEU A 345 -10.86 36.26 -25.04
C LEU A 345 -9.74 35.22 -24.91
N ILE A 346 -10.09 33.98 -24.53
CA ILE A 346 -9.13 32.87 -24.44
C ILE A 346 -8.65 32.46 -25.83
N LEU A 347 -9.55 32.39 -26.82
CA LEU A 347 -9.20 32.06 -28.21
C LEU A 347 -8.16 33.03 -28.79
N ASP A 348 -8.32 34.33 -28.51
CA ASP A 348 -7.39 35.36 -28.99
C ASP A 348 -6.01 35.22 -28.33
N LYS A 349 -5.98 34.96 -27.02
CA LYS A 349 -4.74 34.92 -26.22
C LYS A 349 -3.97 33.60 -26.30
N ILE A 350 -4.63 32.48 -26.55
CA ILE A 350 -4.01 31.14 -26.64
C ILE A 350 -4.07 30.69 -28.11
N SER A 351 -3.26 31.34 -28.96
CA SER A 351 -3.12 30.96 -30.37
C SER A 351 -1.74 30.33 -30.62
N GLY A 352 -1.71 29.23 -31.39
CA GLY A 352 -0.47 28.58 -31.84
C GLY A 352 0.27 27.72 -30.80
N LEU A 353 -0.24 27.59 -29.59
CA LEU A 353 0.38 26.83 -28.50
C LEU A 353 0.15 25.31 -28.59
N ALA A 354 -1.06 24.90 -29.00
CA ALA A 354 -1.49 23.50 -29.03
C ALA A 354 -1.74 23.04 -30.47
N ALA A 355 -1.65 21.74 -30.71
CA ALA A 355 -1.97 21.15 -32.02
C ALA A 355 -3.45 21.33 -32.36
N ASN A 356 -4.32 21.12 -31.37
CA ASN A 356 -5.74 21.45 -31.42
C ASN A 356 -6.13 22.19 -30.13
N LEU A 357 -7.00 23.19 -30.25
CA LEU A 357 -7.55 23.93 -29.12
C LEU A 357 -9.07 23.84 -29.14
N GLU A 358 -9.65 23.38 -28.04
CA GLU A 358 -11.08 23.38 -27.82
C GLU A 358 -11.42 24.09 -26.50
N ILE A 359 -12.39 25.00 -26.54
CA ILE A 359 -12.86 25.72 -25.35
C ILE A 359 -14.33 25.43 -25.11
N ARG A 360 -14.62 24.90 -23.91
CA ARG A 360 -15.95 24.50 -23.45
C ARG A 360 -16.44 25.49 -22.40
N VAL A 361 -17.67 25.96 -22.57
CA VAL A 361 -18.35 26.79 -21.57
C VAL A 361 -19.14 25.88 -20.65
N VAL A 362 -18.93 26.00 -19.34
CA VAL A 362 -19.52 25.15 -18.31
C VAL A 362 -20.28 25.99 -17.28
N PRO A 363 -21.29 25.43 -16.58
CA PRO A 363 -21.96 26.11 -15.49
C PRO A 363 -20.98 26.51 -14.38
N TYR A 364 -21.26 27.65 -13.72
CA TYR A 364 -20.55 28.01 -12.50
C TYR A 364 -21.08 27.18 -11.33
N ILE A 365 -20.22 26.34 -10.78
CA ILE A 365 -20.46 25.58 -9.55
C ILE A 365 -19.32 25.91 -8.58
N GLN A 366 -19.64 26.08 -7.29
CA GLN A 366 -18.63 26.26 -6.26
C GLN A 366 -17.74 25.02 -6.22
N ASP A 367 -16.41 25.20 -6.24
CA ASP A 367 -15.44 24.11 -6.39
C ASP A 367 -15.69 23.26 -7.66
N SER A 368 -15.73 23.93 -8.82
CA SER A 368 -15.93 23.31 -10.15
C SER A 368 -14.68 22.61 -10.71
N SER A 369 -13.62 22.51 -9.92
CA SER A 369 -12.34 21.92 -10.31
C SER A 369 -12.50 20.48 -10.83
N MET A 370 -13.33 19.66 -10.16
CA MET A 370 -13.56 18.27 -10.57
C MET A 370 -14.76 18.10 -11.49
N SER A 371 -15.84 18.88 -11.34
CA SER A 371 -17.01 18.79 -12.23
C SER A 371 -16.66 19.16 -13.68
N SER A 372 -15.84 20.19 -13.87
CA SER A 372 -15.29 20.57 -15.18
C SER A 372 -14.42 19.48 -15.83
N LEU A 373 -13.86 18.56 -15.03
CA LEU A 373 -13.12 17.43 -15.54
C LEU A 373 -14.04 16.25 -15.85
N VAL A 374 -14.77 15.75 -14.86
CA VAL A 374 -15.47 14.46 -14.96
C VAL A 374 -16.80 14.53 -15.70
N VAL A 375 -17.41 15.71 -15.80
CA VAL A 375 -18.63 15.94 -16.58
C VAL A 375 -18.29 16.52 -17.95
N ALA A 376 -17.64 17.70 -17.96
CA ALA A 376 -17.43 18.43 -19.20
C ALA A 376 -16.37 17.84 -20.12
N CYS A 377 -15.44 17.01 -19.63
CA CYS A 377 -14.34 16.44 -20.43
C CYS A 377 -14.33 14.90 -20.42
N LYS A 378 -15.46 14.26 -20.10
CA LYS A 378 -15.61 12.80 -20.05
C LYS A 378 -15.25 12.12 -21.37
N ASP A 379 -15.75 12.65 -22.49
CA ASP A 379 -15.47 12.19 -23.85
C ASP A 379 -13.98 12.33 -24.21
N VAL A 380 -13.31 13.38 -23.75
CA VAL A 380 -11.87 13.57 -23.99
C VAL A 380 -11.07 12.43 -23.36
N VAL A 381 -11.45 12.02 -22.14
CA VAL A 381 -10.74 10.97 -21.40
C VAL A 381 -11.09 9.57 -21.91
N LEU A 382 -12.38 9.28 -22.17
CA LEU A 382 -12.83 7.95 -22.57
C LEU A 382 -12.62 7.66 -24.06
N ASP A 383 -12.87 8.66 -24.92
CA ASP A 383 -12.95 8.49 -26.37
C ASP A 383 -11.83 9.21 -27.15
N GLY A 384 -11.09 10.11 -26.50
CA GLY A 384 -10.05 10.94 -27.15
C GLY A 384 -8.80 10.18 -27.63
N GLY A 385 -8.63 8.92 -27.20
CA GLY A 385 -7.50 8.07 -27.61
C GLY A 385 -6.14 8.60 -27.15
N TYR A 386 -6.10 9.31 -26.03
CA TYR A 386 -4.88 9.84 -25.44
C TYR A 386 -4.19 8.78 -24.59
N ASP A 387 -2.86 8.77 -24.63
CA ASP A 387 -2.05 7.88 -23.79
C ASP A 387 -1.79 8.51 -22.41
N LEU A 388 -1.72 9.84 -22.36
CA LEU A 388 -1.41 10.60 -21.17
C LEU A 388 -2.09 11.98 -21.22
N ILE A 389 -2.68 12.39 -20.10
CA ILE A 389 -3.40 13.65 -19.96
C ILE A 389 -2.82 14.44 -18.79
N CYS A 390 -2.59 15.74 -18.98
CA CYS A 390 -2.30 16.68 -17.90
C CYS A 390 -3.58 17.40 -17.48
N ARG A 391 -3.95 17.34 -16.20
CA ARG A 391 -5.03 18.13 -15.61
C ARG A 391 -4.43 19.28 -14.80
N ILE A 392 -4.82 20.52 -15.10
CA ILE A 392 -4.39 21.73 -14.36
C ILE A 392 -5.52 22.77 -14.25
N HIS A 393 -5.52 23.63 -13.24
CA HIS A 393 -6.49 24.73 -13.16
C HIS A 393 -5.89 26.00 -12.56
N THR A 394 -6.65 27.10 -12.60
CA THR A 394 -6.24 28.40 -12.04
C THR A 394 -6.98 28.79 -10.76
N ASP A 395 -7.86 27.91 -10.26
CA ASP A 395 -8.65 28.17 -9.05
C ASP A 395 -7.77 28.50 -7.84
N SER A 396 -8.25 29.43 -7.03
CA SER A 396 -7.66 29.79 -5.74
C SER A 396 -8.23 28.89 -4.64
N ILE A 397 -7.48 28.69 -3.57
CA ILE A 397 -8.00 28.03 -2.37
C ILE A 397 -8.84 29.01 -1.53
N GLU A 398 -9.76 28.49 -0.71
CA GLU A 398 -10.67 29.29 0.13
C GLU A 398 -9.95 29.97 1.31
N THR A 399 -9.01 30.87 1.02
CA THR A 399 -8.31 31.71 1.99
C THR A 399 -8.16 33.14 1.49
N LYS A 400 -8.15 34.10 2.41
CA LYS A 400 -7.91 35.52 2.11
C LYS A 400 -6.41 35.87 2.07
N ASP A 401 -5.53 34.94 2.45
CA ASP A 401 -4.10 35.19 2.46
C ASP A 401 -3.53 35.05 1.04
N PHE A 402 -2.99 36.16 0.53
CA PHE A 402 -2.38 36.25 -0.79
C PHE A 402 -1.17 35.31 -0.95
N ASN A 403 -0.30 35.22 0.06
CA ASN A 403 0.91 34.41 -0.02
C ASN A 403 0.57 32.91 0.01
N VAL A 404 -0.45 32.52 0.79
CA VAL A 404 -0.90 31.14 0.86
C VAL A 404 -1.52 30.71 -0.48
N ASN A 405 -2.37 31.54 -1.10
CA ASN A 405 -2.91 31.28 -2.43
C ASN A 405 -1.82 31.20 -3.51
N ARG A 406 -0.91 32.17 -3.53
CA ARG A 406 0.21 32.20 -4.47
C ARG A 406 1.07 30.94 -4.33
N GLN A 407 1.43 30.57 -3.10
CA GLN A 407 2.25 29.39 -2.83
C GLN A 407 1.54 28.10 -3.27
N PHE A 408 0.23 27.99 -3.05
CA PHE A 408 -0.54 26.84 -3.55
C PHE A 408 -0.45 26.73 -5.07
N LYS A 409 -0.77 27.80 -5.80
CA LYS A 409 -0.74 27.82 -7.27
C LYS A 409 0.65 27.50 -7.83
N GLU A 410 1.69 28.18 -7.34
CA GLU A 410 3.08 27.93 -7.75
C GLU A 410 3.47 26.47 -7.45
N HIS A 411 3.15 25.96 -6.26
CA HIS A 411 3.44 24.56 -5.90
C HIS A 411 2.76 23.56 -6.83
N MET A 412 1.48 23.76 -7.16
CA MET A 412 0.76 22.83 -8.02
C MET A 412 1.30 22.82 -9.46
N LEU A 413 1.59 24.01 -10.01
CA LEU A 413 2.04 24.15 -11.39
C LEU A 413 3.54 23.82 -11.56
N ASP A 414 4.41 24.25 -10.65
CA ASP A 414 5.85 23.94 -10.72
C ASP A 414 6.09 22.43 -10.68
N ASN A 415 5.41 21.71 -9.79
CA ASN A 415 5.57 20.25 -9.65
C ASN A 415 4.89 19.44 -10.77
N LEU A 416 4.37 20.09 -11.81
CA LEU A 416 3.83 19.44 -13.01
C LEU A 416 4.43 19.96 -14.32
N LEU A 417 4.77 21.26 -14.36
CA LEU A 417 5.05 22.02 -15.58
C LEU A 417 6.20 23.04 -15.43
N ALA A 418 7.09 22.93 -14.42
CA ALA A 418 8.12 23.95 -14.12
C ALA A 418 8.97 24.39 -15.33
N THR A 419 9.56 23.44 -16.06
CA THR A 419 10.46 23.69 -17.19
C THR A 419 10.34 22.58 -18.25
N LYS A 420 10.88 22.80 -19.45
CA LYS A 420 10.88 21.78 -20.51
C LYS A 420 11.62 20.50 -20.12
N GLY A 421 12.78 20.62 -19.46
CA GLY A 421 13.54 19.46 -19.00
C GLY A 421 12.78 18.68 -17.92
N TYR A 422 12.21 19.38 -16.93
CA TYR A 422 11.38 18.77 -15.89
C TYR A 422 10.19 17.99 -16.47
N VAL A 423 9.43 18.61 -17.38
CA VAL A 423 8.27 17.98 -18.01
C VAL A 423 8.70 16.78 -18.87
N THR A 424 9.83 16.86 -19.56
CA THR A 424 10.42 15.71 -20.28
C THR A 424 10.67 14.54 -19.34
N ASN A 425 11.26 14.79 -18.16
CA ASN A 425 11.55 13.78 -17.17
C ASN A 425 10.27 13.11 -16.62
N ILE A 426 9.24 13.90 -16.28
CA ILE A 426 7.95 13.38 -15.82
C ILE A 426 7.29 12.49 -16.88
N ILE A 427 7.18 12.98 -18.12
CA ILE A 427 6.47 12.24 -19.15
C ILE A 427 7.21 10.92 -19.45
N ASN A 428 8.55 10.95 -19.57
CA ASN A 428 9.35 9.75 -19.75
C ASN A 428 9.12 8.76 -18.59
N PHE A 429 9.10 9.23 -17.33
CA PHE A 429 8.85 8.37 -16.19
C PHE A 429 7.48 7.67 -16.26
N ILE A 430 6.39 8.40 -16.53
CA ILE A 430 5.04 7.83 -16.58
C ILE A 430 4.86 6.87 -17.76
N THR A 431 5.46 7.18 -18.91
CA THR A 431 5.27 6.42 -20.15
C THR A 431 6.16 5.19 -20.25
N MET A 432 7.35 5.20 -19.62
CA MET A 432 8.27 4.06 -19.61
C MET A 432 7.87 2.96 -18.63
N ASP A 433 7.12 3.29 -17.57
CA ASP A 433 6.64 2.31 -16.60
C ASP A 433 5.13 2.06 -16.78
N PRO A 434 4.71 0.84 -17.17
CA PRO A 434 3.31 0.55 -17.44
C PRO A 434 2.43 0.68 -16.17
N CYS A 435 2.97 0.45 -14.98
CA CYS A 435 2.24 0.51 -13.72
C CYS A 435 1.97 1.94 -13.25
N VAL A 436 2.74 2.94 -13.68
CA VAL A 436 2.50 4.34 -13.26
C VAL A 436 1.20 4.85 -13.89
N GLY A 437 0.17 5.09 -13.09
CA GLY A 437 -1.13 5.57 -13.57
C GLY A 437 -1.36 7.06 -13.38
N VAL A 438 -0.87 7.61 -12.27
CA VAL A 438 -1.06 9.02 -11.87
C VAL A 438 0.24 9.56 -11.31
N ALA A 439 0.59 10.79 -11.68
CA ALA A 439 1.63 11.58 -11.06
C ALA A 439 1.05 12.92 -10.62
N ALA A 440 1.01 13.16 -9.31
CA ALA A 440 0.44 14.37 -8.71
C ALA A 440 1.50 15.10 -7.87
N PRO A 441 1.41 16.43 -7.69
CA PRO A 441 2.32 17.16 -6.82
C PRO A 441 2.41 16.55 -5.42
N ILE A 442 3.61 16.56 -4.84
CA ILE A 442 3.78 16.17 -3.44
C ILE A 442 2.88 17.00 -2.53
N MET A 443 2.38 16.40 -1.44
CA MET A 443 1.48 17.06 -0.51
C MET A 443 2.09 18.37 0.02
N LEU A 444 1.37 19.48 -0.16
CA LEU A 444 1.75 20.77 0.39
C LEU A 444 1.50 20.80 1.91
N HIS A 445 2.52 21.20 2.69
CA HIS A 445 2.42 21.35 4.15
C HIS A 445 2.74 22.77 4.64
N SER A 446 3.10 23.67 3.72
CA SER A 446 3.33 25.08 4.00
C SER A 446 2.05 25.85 3.68
N GLY A 447 1.49 26.56 4.65
CA GLY A 447 0.21 27.26 4.48
C GLY A 447 -1.03 26.36 4.63
N ASP A 448 -0.88 25.04 4.51
CA ASP A 448 -1.93 24.06 4.85
C ASP A 448 -1.75 23.56 6.30
N LEU A 449 -2.83 23.68 7.08
CA LEU A 449 -2.89 23.28 8.49
C LEU A 449 -3.63 21.96 8.72
N ASN A 450 -4.10 21.28 7.66
CA ASN A 450 -4.97 20.10 7.79
C ASN A 450 -4.22 18.76 7.83
N ILE A 451 -2.88 18.75 7.82
CA ILE A 451 -2.10 17.51 7.88
C ILE A 451 -2.37 16.76 9.19
N GLY A 452 -2.70 15.48 9.08
CA GLY A 452 -3.06 14.63 10.23
C GLY A 452 -4.54 14.69 10.60
N HIS A 453 -5.30 15.61 10.00
CA HIS A 453 -6.71 15.88 10.29
C HIS A 453 -7.56 16.01 9.03
N THR A 454 -7.07 15.51 7.89
CA THR A 454 -7.64 15.78 6.56
C THR A 454 -8.99 15.11 6.35
N TRP A 455 -9.25 13.98 7.00
CA TRP A 455 -10.55 13.29 6.87
C TRP A 455 -11.74 14.03 7.49
N LYS A 456 -11.52 14.96 8.44
CA LYS A 456 -12.56 15.67 9.23
C LYS A 456 -13.85 14.86 9.42
N LYS A 457 -15.00 15.31 8.89
CA LYS A 457 -16.29 14.58 8.85
C LYS A 457 -16.55 13.91 7.48
N ASP A 458 -15.59 14.00 6.57
CA ASP A 458 -15.76 13.81 5.13
C ASP A 458 -15.64 12.34 4.72
N ILE A 459 -15.00 11.53 5.56
CA ILE A 459 -14.66 10.14 5.24
C ILE A 459 -15.89 9.28 4.90
N GLU A 460 -17.05 9.53 5.51
CA GLU A 460 -18.26 8.73 5.22
C GLU A 460 -18.85 9.06 3.84
N ALA A 461 -18.83 10.34 3.43
CA ALA A 461 -19.20 10.74 2.07
C ALA A 461 -18.24 10.13 1.03
N ILE A 462 -16.94 10.18 1.32
CA ILE A 462 -15.91 9.61 0.43
C ILE A 462 -16.07 8.09 0.30
N LYS A 463 -16.31 7.38 1.41
CA LYS A 463 -16.60 5.94 1.39
C LYS A 463 -17.87 5.60 0.62
N HIS A 464 -18.90 6.46 0.70
CA HIS A 464 -20.12 6.29 -0.08
C HIS A 464 -19.82 6.30 -1.59
N TYR A 465 -19.12 7.33 -2.08
CA TYR A 465 -18.74 7.42 -3.49
C TYR A 465 -17.75 6.33 -3.92
N ALA A 466 -16.81 5.96 -3.05
CA ALA A 466 -15.90 4.84 -3.31
C ALA A 466 -16.67 3.53 -3.52
N LYS A 467 -17.70 3.27 -2.70
CA LYS A 467 -18.58 2.11 -2.86
C LYS A 467 -19.35 2.17 -4.17
N ALA A 468 -19.88 3.34 -4.55
CA ALA A 468 -20.58 3.53 -5.83
C ALA A 468 -19.67 3.26 -7.03
N LEU A 469 -18.40 3.66 -6.95
CA LEU A 469 -17.39 3.39 -7.97
C LEU A 469 -16.85 1.95 -7.93
N GLY A 470 -17.07 1.20 -6.85
CA GLY A 470 -16.50 -0.14 -6.65
C GLY A 470 -15.02 -0.12 -6.26
N ILE A 471 -14.55 0.96 -5.64
CA ILE A 471 -13.19 1.11 -5.10
C ILE A 471 -13.10 0.36 -3.77
N LYS A 472 -12.18 -0.60 -3.70
CA LYS A 472 -12.00 -1.50 -2.54
C LYS A 472 -10.67 -1.33 -1.80
N VAL A 473 -9.83 -0.43 -2.27
CA VAL A 473 -8.54 -0.11 -1.66
C VAL A 473 -8.75 0.31 -0.20
N PRO A 474 -7.96 -0.20 0.76
CA PRO A 474 -8.04 0.24 2.14
C PRO A 474 -7.81 1.75 2.26
N PHE A 475 -8.68 2.44 3.00
CA PHE A 475 -8.55 3.87 3.27
C PHE A 475 -7.43 4.16 4.26
N ASP A 476 -6.68 5.24 4.03
CA ASP A 476 -5.69 5.75 4.98
C ASP A 476 -6.36 6.16 6.30
N GLU A 477 -5.70 6.00 7.44
CA GLU A 477 -6.36 6.24 8.74
C GLU A 477 -6.57 7.73 9.07
N LYS A 478 -5.62 8.61 8.71
CA LYS A 478 -5.60 10.02 9.16
C LYS A 478 -5.55 11.03 8.01
N THR A 479 -4.60 10.83 7.10
CA THR A 479 -4.32 11.73 6.00
C THR A 479 -4.34 10.92 4.70
N PRO A 480 -5.36 11.07 3.83
CA PRO A 480 -5.40 10.38 2.55
C PRO A 480 -4.20 10.76 1.73
N TYR A 481 -3.56 9.80 1.08
CA TYR A 481 -2.70 10.07 -0.05
C TYR A 481 -3.56 10.30 -1.30
N ALA A 482 -3.86 11.57 -1.55
CA ALA A 482 -4.74 12.04 -2.62
C ALA A 482 -3.99 12.97 -3.59
N ALA A 483 -4.59 13.20 -4.76
CA ALA A 483 -4.13 14.20 -5.73
C ALA A 483 -4.58 15.60 -5.27
N ASN A 484 -4.07 16.03 -4.11
CA ASN A 484 -4.54 17.23 -3.43
C ASN A 484 -4.43 18.46 -4.32
N GLY A 485 -5.53 19.18 -4.49
CA GLY A 485 -5.61 20.34 -5.39
C GLY A 485 -5.93 19.97 -6.84
N ALA A 486 -6.41 18.76 -7.13
CA ALA A 486 -7.03 18.38 -8.41
C ALA A 486 -6.20 18.66 -9.69
N MET A 487 -4.87 18.71 -9.58
CA MET A 487 -3.94 18.81 -10.71
C MET A 487 -2.96 17.65 -10.72
N PHE A 488 -2.82 16.98 -11.86
CA PHE A 488 -2.02 15.78 -11.99
C PHE A 488 -1.85 15.37 -13.47
N TRP A 489 -0.80 14.61 -13.75
CA TRP A 489 -0.69 13.82 -14.97
C TRP A 489 -1.32 12.44 -14.75
N PHE A 490 -2.06 11.91 -15.73
CA PHE A 490 -2.64 10.58 -15.62
C PHE A 490 -2.82 9.84 -16.94
N LYS A 491 -2.70 8.51 -16.90
CA LYS A 491 -3.14 7.62 -17.97
C LYS A 491 -4.66 7.48 -17.90
N PRO A 492 -5.42 7.68 -18.98
CA PRO A 492 -6.89 7.57 -18.95
C PRO A 492 -7.40 6.24 -18.36
N GLN A 493 -6.72 5.13 -18.65
CA GLN A 493 -7.08 3.81 -18.14
C GLN A 493 -7.01 3.71 -16.60
N ALA A 494 -6.12 4.47 -15.95
CA ALA A 494 -5.98 4.44 -14.50
C ALA A 494 -7.15 5.10 -13.75
N LEU A 495 -7.87 6.00 -14.42
CA LEU A 495 -9.02 6.71 -13.85
C LEU A 495 -10.35 6.39 -14.55
N LYS A 496 -10.34 5.43 -15.48
CA LYS A 496 -11.48 5.08 -16.33
C LYS A 496 -12.78 4.91 -15.54
N ARG A 497 -12.71 4.22 -14.40
CA ARG A 497 -13.85 3.99 -13.50
C ARG A 497 -14.52 5.27 -12.99
N ILE A 498 -13.74 6.30 -12.66
CA ILE A 498 -14.28 7.60 -12.27
C ILE A 498 -15.04 8.22 -13.44
N PHE A 499 -14.50 8.16 -14.67
CA PHE A 499 -15.13 8.78 -15.84
C PHE A 499 -16.30 7.98 -16.41
N GLU A 500 -16.32 6.65 -16.27
CA GLU A 500 -17.43 5.81 -16.72
C GLU A 500 -18.70 6.07 -15.91
N TYR A 501 -18.56 6.40 -14.62
CA TYR A 501 -19.68 6.80 -13.78
C TYR A 501 -20.40 8.01 -14.40
N ASP A 502 -21.73 8.00 -14.35
CA ASP A 502 -22.57 8.96 -15.08
C ASP A 502 -22.86 10.22 -14.23
N TRP A 503 -21.79 10.94 -13.87
CA TRP A 503 -21.88 12.19 -13.12
C TRP A 503 -22.70 13.24 -13.86
N LYS A 504 -23.56 13.94 -13.12
CA LYS A 504 -24.38 15.06 -13.60
C LYS A 504 -23.95 16.35 -12.93
N TRP A 505 -24.27 17.48 -13.57
CA TRP A 505 -23.95 18.79 -13.00
C TRP A 505 -24.68 19.01 -11.68
N GLU A 506 -25.92 18.55 -11.60
CA GLU A 506 -26.79 18.64 -10.44
C GLU A 506 -26.22 17.88 -9.22
N ASP A 507 -25.44 16.81 -9.43
CA ASP A 507 -24.80 16.06 -8.34
C ASP A 507 -23.80 16.94 -7.56
N PHE A 508 -23.16 17.89 -8.24
CA PHE A 508 -22.18 18.81 -7.62
C PHE A 508 -22.82 20.02 -6.94
N GLU A 509 -24.12 20.26 -7.17
CA GLU A 509 -24.89 21.29 -6.48
C GLU A 509 -25.66 20.73 -5.27
N SER A 510 -25.70 19.41 -5.11
CA SER A 510 -26.45 18.73 -4.06
C SER A 510 -25.80 18.87 -2.68
N ASP A 511 -26.63 19.11 -1.66
CA ASP A 511 -26.27 19.10 -0.23
C ASP A 511 -26.47 17.70 0.40
N ASP A 512 -26.41 16.62 -0.40
CA ASP A 512 -26.76 15.25 0.04
C ASP A 512 -25.89 14.73 1.18
N PHE A 513 -24.70 15.29 1.34
CA PHE A 513 -23.85 15.15 2.52
C PHE A 513 -23.77 16.51 3.22
N GLU A 514 -23.75 16.53 4.57
CA GLU A 514 -23.63 17.77 5.36
C GLU A 514 -22.57 18.72 4.77
N LYS A 515 -22.76 20.04 4.93
CA LYS A 515 -21.98 21.18 4.37
C LYS A 515 -20.44 21.08 4.32
N ASP A 516 -19.83 20.08 4.94
CA ASP A 516 -18.40 19.99 5.16
C ASP A 516 -17.65 19.19 4.05
N CYS A 517 -18.30 18.35 3.22
CA CYS A 517 -17.64 17.59 2.13
C CYS A 517 -18.36 17.70 0.76
N THR A 518 -17.75 18.43 -0.19
CA THR A 518 -18.26 18.52 -1.58
C THR A 518 -17.98 17.24 -2.37
N LEU A 519 -18.83 16.94 -3.37
CA LEU A 519 -18.57 15.84 -4.31
C LEU A 519 -17.21 16.03 -5.03
N SER A 520 -16.87 17.26 -5.42
CA SER A 520 -15.56 17.57 -6.00
C SER A 520 -14.41 17.12 -5.10
N LYS A 521 -14.48 17.43 -3.80
CA LYS A 521 -13.47 16.99 -2.84
C LYS A 521 -13.40 15.47 -2.71
N ALA A 522 -14.55 14.80 -2.75
CA ALA A 522 -14.59 13.34 -2.70
C ALA A 522 -13.91 12.71 -3.92
N ILE A 523 -14.21 13.19 -5.13
CA ILE A 523 -13.57 12.66 -6.35
C ILE A 523 -12.07 12.98 -6.36
N GLU A 524 -11.65 14.18 -5.96
CA GLU A 524 -10.23 14.57 -5.82
C GLU A 524 -9.46 13.57 -4.95
N VAL A 525 -10.02 13.20 -3.79
CA VAL A 525 -9.41 12.20 -2.90
C VAL A 525 -9.36 10.83 -3.58
N LEU A 526 -10.44 10.43 -4.26
CA LEU A 526 -10.57 9.10 -4.86
C LEU A 526 -9.70 8.88 -6.10
N VAL A 527 -9.08 9.91 -6.69
CA VAL A 527 -8.17 9.77 -7.86
C VAL A 527 -7.08 8.71 -7.62
N HIS A 528 -6.32 8.82 -6.53
CA HIS A 528 -5.24 7.86 -6.24
C HIS A 528 -5.79 6.48 -5.87
N TYR A 529 -6.88 6.43 -5.09
CA TYR A 529 -7.51 5.17 -4.70
C TYR A 529 -8.09 4.43 -5.92
N CYS A 530 -8.64 5.15 -6.90
CA CYS A 530 -9.11 4.60 -8.17
C CYS A 530 -7.95 4.01 -8.98
N SER A 531 -6.87 4.79 -9.15
CA SER A 531 -5.65 4.33 -9.82
C SER A 531 -5.13 3.01 -9.20
N HIS A 532 -5.02 2.99 -7.88
CA HIS A 532 -4.59 1.81 -7.11
C HIS A 532 -5.55 0.62 -7.23
N ASN A 533 -6.85 0.88 -7.22
CA ASN A 533 -7.88 -0.15 -7.34
C ASN A 533 -7.77 -0.90 -8.66
N ASP A 534 -7.48 -0.18 -9.74
CA ASP A 534 -7.47 -0.71 -11.10
C ASP A 534 -6.06 -1.19 -11.54
N GLY A 535 -5.14 -1.37 -10.57
CA GLY A 535 -3.83 -1.99 -10.80
C GLY A 535 -2.70 -1.02 -11.16
N TYR A 536 -2.95 0.29 -11.10
CA TYR A 536 -1.95 1.32 -11.34
C TYR A 536 -1.43 1.95 -10.04
N ILE A 537 -0.23 2.51 -10.08
CA ILE A 537 0.41 3.18 -8.95
C ILE A 537 0.34 4.69 -9.14
N ALA A 538 -0.07 5.40 -8.09
CA ALA A 538 0.05 6.84 -7.99
C ALA A 538 1.40 7.22 -7.39
N TYR A 539 2.09 8.17 -8.04
CA TYR A 539 3.35 8.74 -7.58
C TYR A 539 3.17 10.20 -7.20
N ALA A 540 3.89 10.62 -6.16
CA ALA A 540 4.08 12.03 -5.86
C ALA A 540 5.27 12.53 -6.68
N VAL A 541 5.12 13.67 -7.33
CA VAL A 541 6.20 14.32 -8.07
C VAL A 541 6.57 15.66 -7.45
N SER A 542 7.86 15.98 -7.54
CA SER A 542 8.38 17.25 -7.03
C SER A 542 9.52 17.76 -7.90
N THR A 543 9.66 19.08 -7.98
CA THR A 543 10.93 19.72 -8.38
C THR A 543 11.92 19.63 -7.21
N GLU A 544 13.21 19.79 -7.50
CA GLU A 544 14.26 19.90 -6.48
C GLU A 544 13.98 21.07 -5.53
N ARG A 545 13.60 22.22 -6.08
CA ARG A 545 13.32 23.41 -5.27
C ARG A 545 12.14 23.23 -4.31
N SER A 546 11.08 22.54 -4.75
CA SER A 546 9.92 22.25 -3.92
C SER A 546 10.28 21.35 -2.75
N ILE A 547 11.07 20.28 -2.99
CA ILE A 547 11.44 19.34 -1.93
C ILE A 547 12.44 19.96 -0.94
N GLU A 548 13.40 20.76 -1.41
CA GLU A 548 14.31 21.53 -0.54
C GLU A 548 13.53 22.38 0.48
N ARG A 549 12.57 23.16 -0.02
CA ARG A 549 11.73 24.03 0.81
C ARG A 549 10.88 23.22 1.78
N ALA A 550 10.29 22.13 1.29
CA ALA A 550 9.40 21.30 2.08
C ALA A 550 10.17 20.60 3.21
N TYR A 551 11.27 19.94 2.89
CA TYR A 551 12.08 19.17 3.82
C TYR A 551 12.56 20.01 5.00
N VAL A 552 13.20 21.16 4.74
CA VAL A 552 13.75 22.02 5.80
C VAL A 552 12.65 22.50 6.76
N ARG A 553 11.49 22.90 6.22
CA ARG A 553 10.35 23.37 7.03
C ARG A 553 9.70 22.24 7.81
N LEU A 554 9.56 21.06 7.21
CA LEU A 554 8.95 19.90 7.85
C LEU A 554 9.85 19.37 8.96
N LEU A 555 11.16 19.29 8.71
CA LEU A 555 12.14 18.90 9.72
C LEU A 555 12.11 19.84 10.92
N TYR A 556 12.07 21.16 10.70
CA TYR A 556 11.96 22.13 11.79
C TYR A 556 10.67 21.96 12.60
N LYS A 557 9.52 21.79 11.94
CA LYS A 557 8.23 21.51 12.62
C LYS A 557 8.31 20.22 13.43
N TYR A 558 8.87 19.16 12.86
CA TYR A 558 9.04 17.87 13.53
C TYR A 558 9.96 17.98 14.76
N GLN A 559 11.12 18.63 14.62
CA GLN A 559 12.05 18.87 15.73
C GLN A 559 11.40 19.63 16.87
N LEU A 560 10.63 20.68 16.57
CA LEU A 560 9.94 21.48 17.57
C LEU A 560 8.85 20.67 18.30
N VAL A 561 8.10 19.83 17.60
CA VAL A 561 7.11 18.95 18.25
C VAL A 561 7.81 17.89 19.11
N MET A 562 8.86 17.25 18.59
CA MET A 562 9.61 16.23 19.32
C MET A 562 10.34 16.78 20.54
N SER A 563 10.76 18.05 20.55
CA SER A 563 11.41 18.66 21.72
C SER A 563 10.47 18.84 22.92
N GLU A 564 9.16 18.83 22.69
CA GLU A 564 8.15 18.92 23.76
C GLU A 564 7.73 17.53 24.28
N LEU A 565 8.17 16.45 23.63
CA LEU A 565 7.82 15.06 23.96
C LEU A 565 8.86 14.42 24.89
N SER A 566 8.48 13.31 25.55
CA SER A 566 9.27 12.76 26.65
C SER A 566 10.53 11.99 26.22
N ASP A 567 10.61 11.56 24.96
CA ASP A 567 11.79 10.94 24.33
C ASP A 567 11.82 11.25 22.82
N CYS A 568 12.93 10.89 22.17
CA CYS A 568 13.16 11.14 20.75
C CYS A 568 12.68 10.00 19.81
N ASP A 569 12.08 8.93 20.33
CA ASP A 569 11.60 7.80 19.52
C ASP A 569 10.16 8.07 19.07
N ALA A 570 9.96 8.48 17.82
CA ALA A 570 8.64 8.77 17.26
C ALA A 570 7.64 7.62 17.41
N TYR A 571 8.12 6.37 17.26
CA TYR A 571 7.30 5.18 17.42
C TYR A 571 6.83 5.03 18.87
N GLY A 572 7.74 5.15 19.82
CA GLY A 572 7.45 5.13 21.27
C GLY A 572 6.47 6.25 21.67
N GLN A 573 6.73 7.48 21.21
CA GLN A 573 5.89 8.64 21.50
C GLN A 573 4.48 8.51 20.95
N LEU A 574 4.32 8.09 19.70
CA LEU A 574 2.99 7.92 19.11
C LEU A 574 2.18 6.87 19.88
N ASN A 575 2.81 5.76 20.29
CA ASN A 575 2.17 4.74 21.10
C ASN A 575 1.81 5.27 22.50
N HIS A 576 2.69 6.05 23.13
CA HIS A 576 2.39 6.71 24.40
C HIS A 576 1.19 7.66 24.28
N LEU A 577 1.16 8.51 23.26
CA LEU A 577 0.05 9.43 22.99
C LEU A 577 -1.27 8.68 22.72
N LYS A 578 -1.24 7.57 21.97
CA LYS A 578 -2.41 6.70 21.76
C LYS A 578 -2.93 6.13 23.08
N LEU A 579 -2.04 5.65 23.95
CA LEU A 579 -2.40 5.13 25.28
C LEU A 579 -3.00 6.22 26.18
N LEU A 580 -2.41 7.42 26.20
CA LEU A 580 -2.96 8.56 26.92
C LEU A 580 -4.36 8.91 26.41
N LYS A 581 -4.54 9.01 25.09
CA LYS A 581 -5.84 9.29 24.47
C LYS A 581 -6.89 8.24 24.86
N ALA A 582 -6.55 6.95 24.82
CA ALA A 582 -7.44 5.87 25.22
C ALA A 582 -7.84 5.96 26.70
N ARG A 583 -6.88 6.24 27.59
CA ARG A 583 -7.15 6.45 29.03
C ARG A 583 -8.04 7.65 29.29
N THR A 584 -7.83 8.76 28.57
CA THR A 584 -8.70 9.94 28.69
C THR A 584 -10.14 9.62 28.26
N GLN A 585 -10.32 8.85 27.19
CA GLN A 585 -11.66 8.42 26.73
C GLN A 585 -12.35 7.49 27.73
N ASP A 586 -11.62 6.54 28.32
CA ASP A 586 -12.13 5.66 29.36
C ASP A 586 -12.58 6.44 30.62
N LEU A 587 -11.73 7.36 31.10
CA LEU A 587 -12.08 8.25 32.21
C LEU A 587 -13.33 9.10 31.91
N GLU A 588 -13.52 9.54 30.67
CA GLU A 588 -14.73 10.26 30.25
C GLU A 588 -15.98 9.40 30.28
N SER A 589 -15.89 8.14 29.83
CA SER A 589 -16.99 7.19 29.92
C SER A 589 -17.39 6.98 31.38
N GLN A 590 -16.42 6.71 32.25
CA GLN A 590 -16.65 6.49 33.69
C GLN A 590 -17.28 7.73 34.36
N ILE A 591 -16.82 8.94 34.00
CA ILE A 591 -17.40 10.20 34.51
C ILE A 591 -18.86 10.36 34.07
N ASN A 592 -19.19 10.02 32.82
CA ASN A 592 -20.55 10.08 32.33
C ASN A 592 -21.46 9.06 33.02
N GLU A 593 -20.99 7.82 33.21
CA GLU A 593 -21.72 6.78 33.96
C GLU A 593 -22.00 7.20 35.42
N ILE A 594 -21.02 7.79 36.11
CA ILE A 594 -21.21 8.28 37.48
C ILE A 594 -22.24 9.42 37.52
N ARG A 595 -22.29 10.28 36.50
CA ARG A 595 -23.26 11.39 36.42
C ARG A 595 -24.69 10.88 36.23
N ASP A 596 -24.85 9.82 35.46
CA ASP A 596 -26.16 9.21 35.21
C ASP A 596 -26.62 8.35 36.41
N SER A 597 -25.76 8.16 37.41
CA SER A 597 -26.13 7.61 38.72
C SER A 597 -26.83 8.66 39.61
N THR A 598 -27.89 8.27 40.30
CA THR A 598 -28.78 9.17 41.07
C THR A 598 -28.22 9.67 42.42
N SER A 599 -26.92 9.51 42.67
CA SER A 599 -26.28 9.86 43.94
C SER A 599 -25.73 11.29 43.97
N TRP A 600 -26.44 12.19 44.66
CA TRP A 600 -26.05 13.61 44.83
C TRP A 600 -24.68 13.82 45.52
N LYS A 601 -24.17 12.82 46.26
CA LYS A 601 -22.85 12.88 46.93
C LYS A 601 -21.67 12.78 45.95
N LEU A 602 -21.88 12.33 44.71
CA LEU A 602 -20.83 12.19 43.69
C LEU A 602 -20.70 13.42 42.78
N THR A 603 -21.69 14.33 42.79
CA THR A 603 -21.81 15.42 41.82
C THR A 603 -20.69 16.47 41.88
N LEU A 604 -20.13 16.77 43.06
CA LEU A 604 -19.11 17.82 43.23
C LEU A 604 -17.69 17.36 42.86
N PRO A 605 -17.19 16.19 43.31
CA PRO A 605 -15.91 15.64 42.84
C PRO A 605 -15.87 15.42 41.33
N VAL A 606 -16.97 14.91 40.74
CA VAL A 606 -17.10 14.66 39.30
C VAL A 606 -17.00 15.95 38.49
N ARG A 607 -17.61 17.05 38.96
CA ARG A 607 -17.48 18.37 38.33
C ARG A 607 -16.04 18.91 38.37
N LYS A 608 -15.33 18.74 39.49
CA LYS A 608 -13.92 19.14 39.62
C LYS A 608 -13.01 18.31 38.71
N LEU A 609 -13.22 17.00 38.64
CA LEU A 609 -12.46 16.12 37.74
C LEU A 609 -12.68 16.51 36.27
N LYS A 610 -13.91 16.86 35.90
CA LYS A 610 -14.22 17.38 34.56
C LYS A 610 -13.53 18.72 34.28
N GLN A 611 -13.46 19.64 35.24
CA GLN A 611 -12.73 20.90 35.06
C GLN A 611 -11.23 20.65 34.85
N VAL A 612 -10.65 19.70 35.58
CA VAL A 612 -9.24 19.29 35.37
C VAL A 612 -9.08 18.65 34.00
N LEU A 613 -9.95 17.73 33.58
CA LEU A 613 -9.89 17.11 32.25
C LEU A 613 -10.13 18.11 31.11
N GLN A 614 -11.04 19.08 31.30
CA GLN A 614 -11.27 20.17 30.35
C GLN A 614 -10.06 21.12 30.29
N SER A 615 -9.43 21.41 31.42
CA SER A 615 -8.18 22.17 31.47
C SER A 615 -7.04 21.41 30.79
N ILE A 616 -6.97 20.09 30.96
CA ILE A 616 -5.97 19.26 30.26
C ILE A 616 -6.25 19.30 28.74
N LYS A 617 -7.52 19.16 28.32
CA LYS A 617 -7.95 19.30 26.91
C LYS A 617 -7.78 20.69 26.32
N SER A 618 -7.69 21.75 27.12
CA SER A 618 -7.41 23.10 26.59
C SER A 618 -5.92 23.34 26.37
N HIS A 619 -5.07 22.43 26.82
CA HIS A 619 -3.61 22.46 26.69
C HIS A 619 -3.06 21.37 25.75
N PHE A 620 -3.90 20.41 25.36
CA PHE A 620 -3.70 19.49 24.23
C PHE A 620 -4.50 19.99 23.03
#